data_AF-A0A3N5S8Y4-F1
#
_entry.id   AF-A0A3N5S8Y4-F1
#
_cell.length_a   1.000
_cell.length_b   1.000
_cell.length_c   1.000
_cell.angle_alpha   90.00
_cell.angle_beta   90.00
_cell.angle_gamma   90.00
#
_symmetry.space_group_name_H-M   'P 1'
#
loop_
_entity.id
_entity.type
_entity.pdbx_description
1 polymer ?
#
loop_
_entity_poly.entity_id
_entity_poly.type
_entity_poly.pdbx_seq_one_letter_code
_entity_poly.pdbx_strand_id
1 'polypeptide(L)'
;MSEVEEIEKEMTDRFGEPPAEVRVLVALEKIRALASALEIDEILEDSRGVRIRISGNSRVDPKKIVAIIKKDRRISLDPSDSEMVLFKPAERVDEKKLLEIKKWLQQIS
;
A
#
# COMPACT_ATOMS: atom_id res chain seq x y z
N MET A 1 -10.07 18.46 10.82
CA MET A 1 -10.50 17.46 9.83
C MET A 1 -9.86 17.85 8.51
N SER A 2 -9.35 16.88 7.76
CA SER A 2 -8.80 17.17 6.43
C SER A 2 -9.96 17.36 5.43
N GLU A 3 -9.75 18.14 4.38
CA GLU A 3 -10.74 18.35 3.30
C GLU A 3 -11.25 17.01 2.71
N VAL A 4 -10.38 16.00 2.67
CA VAL A 4 -10.71 14.63 2.24
C VAL A 4 -11.70 13.93 3.18
N GLU A 5 -11.58 14.16 4.50
CA GLU A 5 -12.50 13.58 5.50
C GLU A 5 -13.88 14.23 5.42
N GLU A 6 -13.96 15.53 5.13
CA GLU A 6 -15.24 16.24 4.95
C GLU A 6 -15.98 15.74 3.70
N ILE A 7 -15.26 15.57 2.59
CA ILE A 7 -15.82 15.02 1.35
C ILE A 7 -16.32 13.58 1.53
N GLU A 8 -15.56 12.71 2.22
CA GLU A 8 -16.00 11.34 2.52
C GLU A 8 -17.27 11.32 3.38
N LYS A 9 -17.38 12.26 4.33
CA LYS A 9 -18.57 12.37 5.18
C LYS A 9 -19.80 12.84 4.40
N GLU A 10 -19.67 13.85 3.53
CA GLU A 10 -20.77 14.30 2.66
C GLU A 10 -21.22 13.22 1.68
N MET A 11 -20.27 12.45 1.12
CA MET A 11 -20.61 11.32 0.25
C MET A 11 -21.40 10.26 1.00
N THR A 12 -21.02 9.94 2.24
CA THR A 12 -21.72 8.95 3.06
C THR A 12 -23.11 9.43 3.45
N ASP A 13 -23.26 10.72 3.79
CA ASP A 13 -24.56 11.32 4.15
C ASP A 13 -25.54 11.33 2.97
N ARG A 14 -25.05 11.61 1.76
CA ARG A 14 -25.89 11.71 0.55
C ARG A 14 -26.17 10.37 -0.13
N PHE A 15 -25.26 9.41 -0.04
CA PHE A 15 -25.30 8.17 -0.82
C PHE A 15 -25.31 6.89 0.04
N GLY A 16 -25.19 7.01 1.36
CA GLY A 16 -24.99 5.89 2.27
C GLY A 16 -23.55 5.34 2.21
N GLU A 17 -23.30 4.22 2.89
CA GLU A 17 -21.98 3.58 2.78
C GLU A 17 -21.76 3.07 1.35
N PRO A 18 -20.62 3.40 0.72
CA PRO A 18 -20.29 2.89 -0.61
C PRO A 18 -20.22 1.36 -0.59
N PRO A 19 -20.69 0.66 -1.65
CA PRO A 19 -20.56 -0.79 -1.78
C PRO A 19 -19.10 -1.26 -1.63
N ALA A 20 -18.91 -2.52 -1.26
CA ALA A 20 -17.57 -3.08 -1.00
C ALA A 20 -16.64 -2.94 -2.20
N GLU A 21 -17.16 -3.12 -3.41
CA GLU A 21 -16.43 -2.98 -4.67
C GLU A 21 -15.94 -1.55 -4.88
N VAL A 22 -16.76 -0.55 -4.52
CA VAL A 22 -16.40 0.86 -4.60
C VAL A 22 -15.32 1.19 -3.58
N ARG A 23 -15.41 0.68 -2.35
CA ARG A 23 -14.36 0.87 -1.34
C ARG A 23 -13.03 0.25 -1.75
N VAL A 24 -13.05 -0.93 -2.35
CA VAL A 24 -11.87 -1.59 -2.94
C VAL A 24 -11.26 -0.71 -4.03
N LEU A 25 -12.06 -0.18 -4.96
CA LEU A 25 -11.58 0.71 -6.01
C LEU A 25 -10.93 1.97 -5.43
N VAL A 26 -11.59 2.63 -4.48
CA VAL A 26 -11.04 3.82 -3.81
C VAL A 26 -9.74 3.50 -3.06
N ALA A 27 -9.64 2.32 -2.43
CA ALA A 27 -8.43 1.89 -1.75
C ALA A 27 -7.27 1.66 -2.73
N LEU A 28 -7.54 1.04 -3.89
CA LEU A 28 -6.57 0.90 -4.98
C LEU A 28 -6.07 2.26 -5.48
N GLU A 29 -6.96 3.24 -5.64
CA GLU A 29 -6.55 4.58 -6.08
C GLU A 29 -5.68 5.31 -5.07
N LYS A 30 -6.00 5.16 -3.77
CA LYS A 30 -5.15 5.68 -2.69
C LYS A 30 -3.77 5.03 -2.70
N ILE A 31 -3.69 3.71 -2.93
CA ILE A 31 -2.41 2.98 -3.06
C ILE A 31 -1.63 3.47 -4.28
N ARG A 32 -2.28 3.57 -5.45
CA ARG A 32 -1.63 4.04 -6.67
C ARG A 32 -1.09 5.45 -6.51
N ALA A 33 -1.87 6.37 -5.93
CA ALA A 33 -1.42 7.74 -5.69
C ALA A 33 -0.18 7.80 -4.77
N LEU A 34 -0.16 7.00 -3.69
CA LEU A 34 1.00 6.89 -2.81
C LEU A 34 2.21 6.29 -3.53
N ALA A 35 2.03 5.22 -4.30
CA ALA A 35 3.09 4.59 -5.06
C ALA A 35 3.70 5.55 -6.07
N SER A 36 2.86 6.32 -6.77
CA SER A 36 3.30 7.35 -7.72
C SER A 36 4.06 8.50 -7.03
N ALA A 37 3.58 8.97 -5.87
CA ALA A 37 4.29 10.01 -5.11
C ALA A 37 5.68 9.55 -4.62
N LEU A 38 5.85 8.24 -4.41
CA LEU A 38 7.10 7.60 -4.00
C LEU A 38 7.96 7.14 -5.17
N GLU A 39 7.52 7.32 -6.41
CA GLU A 39 8.20 6.82 -7.61
C GLU A 39 8.50 5.31 -7.50
N ILE A 40 7.52 4.54 -7.00
CA ILE A 40 7.55 3.07 -6.97
C ILE A 40 7.25 2.54 -8.37
N ASP A 41 8.09 1.64 -8.87
CA ASP A 41 8.03 1.16 -10.25
C ASP A 41 6.84 0.23 -10.49
N GLU A 42 6.58 -0.68 -9.55
CA GLU A 42 5.59 -1.74 -9.72
C GLU A 42 5.07 -2.28 -8.37
N ILE A 43 3.78 -2.61 -8.31
CA ILE A 43 3.16 -3.40 -7.24
C ILE A 43 2.36 -4.54 -7.89
N LEU A 44 2.74 -5.79 -7.65
CA LEU A 44 2.07 -6.98 -8.16
C LEU A 44 1.75 -7.97 -7.05
N GLU A 45 0.57 -8.57 -7.10
CA GLU A 45 0.24 -9.70 -6.22
C GLU A 45 0.41 -11.02 -6.99
N ASP A 46 1.18 -11.95 -6.42
CA ASP A 46 1.33 -13.31 -6.91
C ASP A 46 1.17 -14.33 -5.76
N SER A 47 1.36 -15.62 -6.05
CA SER A 47 1.26 -16.70 -5.07
C SER A 47 2.17 -16.58 -3.83
N ARG A 48 3.22 -15.76 -3.89
CA ARG A 48 4.18 -15.51 -2.80
C ARG A 48 3.79 -14.31 -1.93
N GLY A 49 2.86 -13.49 -2.37
CA GLY A 49 2.41 -12.26 -1.72
C GLY A 49 2.43 -11.06 -2.65
N VAL A 50 2.55 -9.87 -2.06
CA VAL A 50 2.62 -8.60 -2.77
C VAL A 50 4.09 -8.25 -2.98
N ARG A 51 4.49 -8.15 -4.25
CA ARG A 51 5.82 -7.79 -4.71
C ARG A 51 5.85 -6.32 -5.11
N ILE A 52 6.84 -5.60 -4.60
CA ILE A 52 6.93 -4.15 -4.76
C ILE A 52 8.34 -3.82 -5.22
N ARG A 53 8.45 -3.31 -6.45
CA ARG A 53 9.74 -2.91 -7.02
C ARG A 53 10.04 -1.46 -6.65
N ILE A 54 11.17 -1.27 -5.98
CA ILE A 54 11.68 0.03 -5.53
C ILE A 54 13.10 0.16 -6.05
N SER A 55 13.24 0.73 -7.25
CA SER A 55 14.54 1.00 -7.87
C SER A 55 15.26 2.19 -7.22
N GLY A 56 16.52 2.39 -7.60
CA GLY A 56 17.31 3.54 -7.15
C GLY A 56 16.75 4.92 -7.54
N ASN A 57 15.76 4.98 -8.43
CA ASN A 57 15.08 6.23 -8.81
C ASN A 57 13.90 6.56 -7.88
N SER A 58 13.50 5.64 -6.98
CA SER A 58 12.41 5.88 -6.04
C SER A 58 12.77 6.98 -5.02
N ARG A 59 11.74 7.65 -4.48
CA ARG A 59 11.87 8.60 -3.37
C ARG A 59 11.88 7.94 -1.99
N VAL A 60 11.79 6.62 -1.92
CA VAL A 60 11.76 5.88 -0.65
C VAL A 60 13.16 5.86 -0.02
N ASP A 61 13.25 6.24 1.26
CA ASP A 61 14.50 6.10 2.03
C ASP A 61 14.79 4.61 2.31
N PRO A 62 15.90 4.03 1.82
CA PRO A 62 16.25 2.63 2.07
C PRO A 62 16.35 2.28 3.56
N LYS A 63 16.71 3.25 4.42
CA LYS A 63 16.77 3.04 5.87
C LYS A 63 15.38 2.77 6.47
N LYS A 64 14.32 3.38 5.94
CA LYS A 64 12.94 3.09 6.36
C LYS A 64 12.54 1.67 6.00
N ILE A 65 12.88 1.20 4.80
CA ILE A 65 12.64 -0.18 4.37
C ILE A 65 13.32 -1.16 5.34
N VAL A 66 14.63 -0.96 5.59
CA VAL A 66 15.40 -1.83 6.51
C VAL A 66 14.83 -1.79 7.93
N ALA A 67 14.42 -0.61 8.43
CA ALA A 67 13.82 -0.48 9.74
C ALA A 67 12.48 -1.24 9.86
N ILE A 68 11.67 -1.23 8.81
CA ILE A 68 10.40 -1.96 8.78
C ILE A 68 10.63 -3.47 8.70
N ILE A 69 11.54 -3.95 7.84
CA ILE A 69 11.88 -5.38 7.74
C ILE A 69 12.29 -5.95 9.10
N LYS A 70 13.03 -5.17 9.90
CA LYS A 70 13.43 -5.58 11.26
C LYS A 70 12.25 -5.68 12.24
N LYS A 71 11.19 -4.89 12.04
CA LYS A 71 10.03 -4.81 12.92
C LYS A 71 8.90 -5.75 12.51
N ASP A 72 8.73 -5.98 11.22
CA ASP A 72 7.63 -6.76 10.65
C ASP A 72 8.17 -7.90 9.77
N ARG A 73 8.08 -9.12 10.30
CA ARG A 73 8.56 -10.35 9.64
C ARG A 73 7.78 -10.71 8.37
N ARG A 74 6.67 -10.03 8.09
CA ARG A 74 5.90 -10.20 6.86
C ARG A 74 6.55 -9.49 5.68
N ILE A 75 7.55 -8.65 5.93
CA ILE A 75 8.24 -7.85 4.93
C ILE A 75 9.68 -8.33 4.83
N SER A 76 10.13 -8.58 3.61
CA SER A 76 11.46 -9.11 3.30
C SER A 76 11.94 -8.57 1.96
N LEU A 77 13.26 -8.57 1.74
CA LEU A 77 13.83 -8.38 0.41
C LEU A 77 13.89 -9.71 -0.33
N ASP A 78 13.69 -9.70 -1.65
CA ASP A 78 14.00 -10.86 -2.48
C ASP A 78 15.53 -11.10 -2.45
N PRO A 79 16.00 -12.31 -2.08
CA PRO A 79 17.43 -12.61 -2.06
C PRO A 79 18.11 -12.49 -3.42
N SER A 80 17.35 -12.59 -4.51
CA SER A 80 17.86 -12.56 -5.89
C SER A 80 17.70 -11.18 -6.55
N ASP A 81 16.90 -10.28 -5.96
CA ASP A 81 16.60 -8.95 -6.49
C ASP A 81 16.44 -7.96 -5.33
N SER A 82 17.49 -7.19 -5.03
CA SER A 82 17.51 -6.26 -3.90
C SER A 82 16.56 -5.07 -4.05
N GLU A 83 16.05 -4.82 -5.26
CA GLU A 83 15.03 -3.80 -5.52
C GLU A 83 13.61 -4.34 -5.30
N MET A 84 13.47 -5.64 -5.07
CA MET A 84 12.18 -6.29 -4.87
C MET A 84 11.90 -6.49 -3.39
N VAL A 85 10.90 -5.79 -2.87
CA VAL A 85 10.34 -6.03 -1.55
C VAL A 85 9.18 -7.00 -1.67
N LEU A 86 9.22 -8.08 -0.88
CA LEU A 86 8.11 -9.01 -0.71
C LEU A 86 7.37 -8.68 0.59
N PHE A 87 6.08 -8.39 0.46
CA PHE A 87 5.15 -8.22 1.56
C PHE A 87 4.13 -9.36 1.58
N LYS A 88 3.91 -9.96 2.75
CA LYS A 88 2.93 -11.03 2.98
C LYS A 88 1.79 -10.52 3.89
N PRO A 89 0.72 -9.95 3.32
CA PRO A 89 -0.43 -9.50 4.10
C PRO A 89 -1.00 -10.62 4.97
N ALA A 90 -1.48 -10.28 6.17
CA ALA A 90 -2.12 -11.27 7.04
C ALA A 90 -3.58 -11.53 6.61
N GLU A 91 -4.24 -10.49 6.12
CA GLU A 91 -5.63 -10.52 5.68
C GLU A 91 -5.79 -11.13 4.28
N ARG A 92 -6.83 -11.96 4.14
CA ARG A 92 -7.20 -12.61 2.86
C ARG A 92 -8.31 -11.88 2.12
N VAL A 93 -9.03 -11.01 2.81
CA VAL A 93 -10.12 -10.21 2.22
C VAL A 93 -9.49 -8.98 1.56
N ASP A 94 -9.82 -8.74 0.29
CA ASP A 94 -9.16 -7.72 -0.53
C ASP A 94 -9.18 -6.34 0.11
N GLU A 95 -10.33 -5.89 0.62
CA GLU A 95 -10.45 -4.57 1.28
C GLU A 95 -9.45 -4.41 2.45
N LYS A 96 -9.33 -5.43 3.30
CA LYS A 96 -8.42 -5.40 4.45
C LYS A 96 -6.96 -5.55 4.03
N LYS A 97 -6.69 -6.38 3.03
CA LYS A 97 -5.36 -6.55 2.44
C LYS A 97 -4.84 -5.24 1.83
N LEU A 98 -5.68 -4.53 1.09
CA LEU A 98 -5.37 -3.21 0.54
C LEU A 98 -5.11 -2.19 1.64
N LEU A 99 -5.87 -2.24 2.74
CA LEU A 99 -5.61 -1.38 3.90
C LEU A 99 -4.23 -1.64 4.52
N GLU A 100 -3.78 -2.91 4.61
CA GLU A 100 -2.43 -3.23 5.06
C GLU A 100 -1.35 -2.68 4.12
N ILE A 101 -1.51 -2.87 2.80
CA ILE A 101 -0.58 -2.35 1.79
C ILE A 101 -0.49 -0.82 1.89
N LYS A 102 -1.63 -0.14 1.98
CA LYS A 102 -1.70 1.32 2.14
C LYS A 102 -0.95 1.77 3.39
N LYS A 103 -1.20 1.14 4.54
CA LYS A 103 -0.52 1.48 5.80
C LYS A 103 0.99 1.28 5.68
N TRP A 104 1.43 0.23 5.00
CA TRP A 104 2.84 -0.01 4.77
C TRP A 104 3.47 1.07 3.88
N LEU A 105 2.84 1.43 2.76
CA LEU A 105 3.30 2.51 1.87
C LEU A 105 3.42 3.85 2.63
N GLN A 106 2.49 4.15 3.53
CA GLN A 106 2.54 5.35 4.37
C GLN A 106 3.72 5.35 5.37
N GLN A 107 4.21 4.19 5.79
CA GLN A 107 5.36 4.10 6.71
C GLN A 107 6.70 4.31 6.00
N ILE A 108 6.77 4.02 4.70
CA ILE A 108 7.96 4.24 3.88
C ILE A 108 7.97 5.58 3.16
N SER A 109 6.81 6.24 3.08
CA SER A 109 6.68 7.61 2.60
C SER A 109 7.38 8.63 3.48
#